data_AF-A0A7G8T9F2-F1
#
_entry.id   AF-A0A7G8T9F2-F1
#
_cell.length_a   1.000
_cell.length_b   1.000
_cell.length_c   1.000
_cell.angle_alpha   90.00
_cell.angle_beta   90.00
_cell.angle_gamma   90.00
#
_symmetry.space_group_name_H-M   'P 1'
#
loop_
_entity.id
_entity.type
_entity.pdbx_description
1 polymer ?
#
loop_
_entity_poly.entity_id
_entity_poly.type
_entity_poly.pdbx_seq_one_letter_code
_entity_poly.pdbx_strand_id
1 'polypeptide(L)' 'MFTNDEINLMCIYNTGTREGLIAELEQMCDYLDAEETELLALTDSALGKLRNMSDTEYAKLDLLPDFDVEIES' A
#
# COMPACT_ATOMS: atom_id res chain seq x y z
N MET A 1 2.10 12.04 -0.48
CA MET A 1 1.59 11.56 0.82
C MET A 1 0.52 10.52 0.52
N PHE A 2 0.48 9.44 1.30
CA PHE A 2 -0.49 8.36 1.13
C PHE A 2 -1.76 8.66 1.94
N THR A 3 -2.91 8.17 1.49
CA THR A 3 -4.17 8.20 2.25
C THR A 3 -4.21 7.05 3.25
N ASN A 4 -5.12 7.10 4.23
CA ASN A 4 -5.28 6.01 5.19
C ASN A 4 -5.63 4.69 4.50
N ASP A 5 -6.48 4.72 3.46
CA ASP A 5 -6.81 3.52 2.68
C ASP A 5 -5.58 2.94 1.96
N GLU A 6 -4.71 3.79 1.42
CA GLU A 6 -3.46 3.34 0.81
C GLU A 6 -2.51 2.78 1.86
N ILE A 7 -2.38 3.41 3.03
CA ILE A 7 -1.54 2.91 4.12
C ILE A 7 -2.04 1.54 4.61
N ASN A 8 -3.35 1.40 4.80
CA ASN A 8 -3.98 0.14 5.19
C ASN A 8 -3.76 -0.95 4.13
N LEU A 9 -3.99 -0.64 2.85
CA LEU A 9 -3.73 -1.56 1.75
C LEU A 9 -2.26 -1.99 1.73
N MET A 10 -1.35 -1.02 1.74
CA MET A 10 0.09 -1.29 1.73
C MET A 10 0.53 -2.10 2.95
N CYS A 11 -0.03 -1.86 4.13
CA CYS A 11 0.25 -2.65 5.33
C CYS A 11 -0.11 -4.13 5.15
N ILE A 12 -1.24 -4.44 4.49
CA ILE A 12 -1.69 -5.82 4.24
C ILE A 12 -0.72 -6.54 3.30
N TYR A 13 -0.25 -5.87 2.26
CA TYR A 13 0.63 -6.42 1.23
C TYR A 13 2.13 -6.15 1.48
N ASN A 14 2.48 -5.56 2.63
CA ASN A 14 3.86 -5.19 2.94
C ASN A 14 4.71 -6.44 3.17
N THR A 15 5.71 -6.64 2.30
CA THR A 15 6.69 -7.72 2.40
C THR A 15 7.97 -7.29 3.12
N GLY A 16 8.03 -6.04 3.59
CA GLY A 16 9.20 -5.43 4.23
C GLY A 16 10.12 -4.66 3.27
N THR A 17 9.86 -4.72 1.97
CA THR A 17 10.61 -3.93 0.96
C THR A 17 9.66 -3.25 0.00
N ARG A 18 10.07 -2.08 -0.54
CA ARG A 18 9.29 -1.34 -1.53
C ARG A 18 9.00 -2.17 -2.77
N GLU A 19 10.03 -2.82 -3.31
CA GLU A 19 9.89 -3.64 -4.52
C GLU A 19 8.97 -4.84 -4.30
N GLY A 20 9.08 -5.52 -3.15
CA GLY A 20 8.18 -6.64 -2.84
C GLY A 20 6.74 -6.20 -2.65
N LEU A 21 6.49 -5.05 -2.00
CA LEU A 21 5.14 -4.48 -1.91
C LEU A 21 4.57 -4.15 -3.31
N ILE A 22 5.37 -3.54 -4.19
CA ILE A 22 4.96 -3.27 -5.57
C ILE A 22 4.58 -4.57 -6.29
N ALA A 23 5.40 -5.62 -6.16
CA ALA A 23 5.13 -6.91 -6.80
C ALA A 23 3.84 -7.57 -6.29
N GLU A 24 3.54 -7.49 -4.98
CA GLU A 24 2.29 -7.99 -4.41
C GLU A 24 1.08 -7.20 -4.89
N LEU A 25 1.18 -5.87 -4.93
CA LEU A 25 0.10 -5.01 -5.46
C LEU A 25 -0.14 -5.22 -6.95
N GLU A 26 0.90 -5.43 -7.76
CA GLU A 26 0.76 -5.76 -9.19
C GLU A 26 0.12 -7.12 -9.40
N GLN A 27 0.51 -8.13 -8.61
CA GLN A 27 -0.15 -9.44 -8.65
C GLN A 27 -1.62 -9.33 -8.26
N MET A 28 -1.95 -8.59 -7.19
CA MET A 28 -3.34 -8.33 -6.80
C MET A 28 -4.13 -7.69 -7.94
N CYS A 29 -3.54 -6.72 -8.64
CA CYS A 29 -4.17 -6.06 -9.78
C CYS A 29 -4.48 -7.01 -10.94
N ASP A 30 -3.68 -8.06 -11.14
CA ASP A 30 -3.96 -9.11 -12.14
C ASP A 30 -5.17 -9.99 -11.77
N TYR A 31 -5.44 -10.16 -10.47
CA TYR A 31 -6.62 -10.87 -9.98
C TYR A 31 -7.87 -9.99 -9.89
N LEU A 32 -7.72 -8.67 -9.90
CA LEU A 32 -8.84 -7.73 -9.83
C LEU A 32 -9.57 -7.67 -11.16
N ASP A 33 -10.88 -7.87 -11.12
CA ASP A 33 -11.72 -7.73 -12.30
C ASP A 33 -11.94 -6.24 -12.63
N ALA A 34 -12.27 -5.94 -13.89
CA ALA A 34 -12.49 -4.56 -14.34
C ALA A 34 -13.70 -3.90 -13.64
N GLU A 35 -14.53 -4.68 -12.96
CA GLU A 35 -15.64 -4.21 -12.14
C GLU A 35 -15.19 -3.61 -10.78
N GLU A 36 -14.00 -3.97 -10.28
CA GLU A 36 -13.46 -3.47 -9.01
C GLU A 36 -12.70 -2.15 -9.18
N THR A 37 -13.32 -1.18 -9.88
CA THR A 37 -12.68 0.08 -10.28
C THR A 37 -12.15 0.91 -9.11
N GLU A 38 -12.79 0.84 -7.94
CA GLU A 38 -12.37 1.61 -6.76
C GLU A 38 -11.07 1.07 -6.17
N LEU A 39 -10.98 -0.26 -6.01
CA LEU A 39 -9.80 -0.96 -5.51
C LEU A 39 -8.66 -0.90 -6.52
N LEU A 40 -8.98 -0.99 -7.81
CA LEU A 40 -8.02 -0.84 -8.91
C LEU A 40 -7.43 0.59 -8.94
N ALA A 41 -8.27 1.63 -8.80
CA ALA A 41 -7.81 3.01 -8.70
C ALA A 41 -6.97 3.27 -7.44
N LEU A 42 -7.35 2.67 -6.31
CA LEU A 42 -6.58 2.75 -5.06
C LEU A 42 -5.19 2.12 -5.23
N THR A 43 -5.15 0.92 -5.79
CA THR A 43 -3.92 0.15 -6.02
C THR A 43 -3.01 0.86 -7.02
N ASP A 44 -3.57 1.37 -8.12
CA ASP A 44 -2.82 2.12 -9.13
C ASP A 44 -2.23 3.42 -8.56
N SER A 45 -3.01 4.16 -7.76
CA SER A 45 -2.54 5.35 -7.05
C SER A 45 -1.39 5.03 -6.09
N ALA A 46 -1.52 3.97 -5.29
CA ALA A 46 -0.48 3.53 -4.37
C ALA A 46 0.79 3.09 -5.12
N LEU A 47 0.66 2.28 -6.17
CA LEU A 47 1.75 1.84 -7.04
C LEU A 47 2.48 3.02 -7.69
N GLY A 48 1.75 3.99 -8.23
CA GLY A 48 2.31 5.21 -8.81
C GLY A 48 3.15 6.00 -7.81
N LYS A 49 2.67 6.15 -6.57
CA LYS A 49 3.41 6.82 -5.49
C LYS A 49 4.64 6.03 -5.05
N LEU A 50 4.52 4.72 -4.88
CA LEU A 50 5.63 3.82 -4.52
C LEU A 50 6.74 3.85 -5.57
N ARG A 51 6.39 3.81 -6.86
CA ARG A 51 7.34 3.87 -7.98
C ARG A 51 8.08 5.20 -8.08
N ASN A 52 7.42 6.30 -7.71
CA ASN A 52 8.04 7.63 -7.65
C ASN A 52 8.86 7.85 -6.37
N MET A 53 8.76 6.96 -5.38
CA MET A 53 9.46 7.05 -4.10
C MET A 53 10.75 6.23 -4.12
N SER A 54 11.77 6.67 -3.37
CA SER A 54 13.02 5.92 -3.17
C SER A 54 12.92 4.95 -1.98
N ASP A 55 13.74 3.90 -1.96
CA ASP A 55 13.76 2.91 -0.85
C ASP A 55 14.00 3.56 0.53
N THR A 56 14.82 4.61 0.58
CA THR A 56 15.09 5.38 1.79
C THR A 56 13.86 6.13 2.31
N GLU A 57 13.01 6.62 1.41
CA GLU A 57 11.77 7.29 1.78
C GLU A 57 10.72 6.25 2.19
N TYR A 58 10.70 5.10 1.52
CA TYR A 58 9.86 3.97 1.90
C TYR A 58 10.19 3.45 3.30
N ALA A 59 11.47 3.34 3.66
CA ALA A 59 11.89 2.93 4.99
C ALA A 59 11.48 3.90 6.12
N LYS A 60 11.09 5.13 5.78
CA LYS A 60 10.55 6.12 6.72
C LYS A 60 9.02 6.11 6.79
N LEU A 61 8.34 5.38 5.89
CA LEU A 61 6.89 5.23 5.96
C LEU A 61 6.53 4.38 7.17
N ASP A 62 5.64 4.93 7.98
CA ASP A 62 5.00 4.19 9.02
C ASP A 62 3.78 3.49 8.41
N LEU A 63 3.96 2.23 8.01
CA LEU A 63 2.92 1.37 7.46
C LEU A 63 2.12 0.71 8.60
N LEU A 64 1.78 1.49 9.63
CA LEU A 64 0.86 1.03 10.66
C LEU A 64 -0.56 1.24 10.16
N PRO A 65 -1.42 0.22 10.29
CA PRO A 65 -2.80 0.37 9.89
C PRO A 65 -3.48 1.34 10.86
N ASP A 66 -4.39 2.16 10.33
CA ASP A 66 -5.18 3.14 11.08
C ASP A 66 -6.30 2.48 11.89
N PHE A 67 -6.03 1.30 12.46
CA PHE A 67 -6.84 0.82 13.57
C PHE A 67 -6.30 1.53 14.79
N ASP A 68 -7.16 2.32 15.46
CA ASP A 68 -6.95 2.75 16.84
C ASP A 68 -6.65 1.50 17.69
N VAL A 69 -5.38 1.11 17.71
CA VAL A 69 -4.84 0.39 18.85
C VAL A 69 -4.85 1.44 19.93
N GLU A 70 -5.95 1.48 20.70
CA GLU A 70 -5.88 1.91 22.08
C GLU A 70 -4.74 1.08 22.68
N ILE A 71 -3.52 1.63 22.63
CA ILE A 71 -2.40 1.13 23.40
C ILE A 71 -2.80 1.48 24.83
N GLU A 72 -3.62 0.62 25.43
CA GLU A 72 -3.89 0.63 26.86
C GLU A 72 -2.51 0.58 27.53
N SER A 73 -2.14 1.73 28.08
CA SER A 73 -0.86 2.00 28.75
C SER A 73 -0.93 1.57 30.20
#